data_AF-A0A168FJJ0-F1
#
_entry.id   AF-A0A168FJJ0-F1
#
_cell.length_a   1.000
_cell.length_b   1.000
_cell.length_c   1.000
_cell.angle_alpha   90.00
_cell.angle_beta   90.00
_cell.angle_gamma   90.00
#
_symmetry.space_group_name_H-M   'P 1'
#
loop_
_entity.id
_entity.type
_entity.pdbx_description
1 polymer ?
#
loop_
_entity_poly.entity_id
_entity_poly.type
_entity_poly.pdbx_seq_one_letter_code
_entity_poly.pdbx_strand_id
1 'polypeptide(L)'
;MHDDLLSIGALARAGGLPVTALRFYDAAGVLRPAHVDPVTGYRWYTSAQVHTARLVASLRQAGLPVADLLTVLAAPHEAKSVLDHHRRRLEMDLATAGAHLDAAAEILSRPGRCTVAAADLAAAFRSVRHAVGADEDWPALAGVLLHLDGHTLRLVGCDRYRLAVATVAVRQHAGPQARVVAPLNLLDEIMSATTLPDEGQVVLGANTLEVLGFQGDPVDAPYPDYERLLGSATSRSLTIESETLIRAVAEAGDAVVVRLAGEHVDLVAPSAPDTLGFSRTFVLDAVRAARAEHVALALDDERSALSISPAGRPHDVSLVMPIRLRP
;
A
#
# COMPACT_ATOMS: atom_id res chain seq x y z
N MET A 1 -19.08 -62.59 -7.57
CA MET A 1 -18.46 -61.27 -7.82
C MET A 1 -17.04 -61.39 -7.29
N HIS A 2 -16.05 -61.55 -8.18
CA HIS A 2 -14.65 -61.64 -7.75
C HIS A 2 -14.27 -60.27 -7.18
N ASP A 3 -13.86 -60.22 -5.92
CA ASP A 3 -13.41 -58.98 -5.29
C ASP A 3 -12.01 -58.68 -5.86
N ASP A 4 -11.94 -57.83 -6.89
CA ASP A 4 -10.69 -57.46 -7.53
C ASP A 4 -9.79 -56.76 -6.50
N LEU A 5 -8.82 -57.51 -5.99
CA LEU A 5 -7.84 -57.01 -5.04
C LEU A 5 -6.99 -55.92 -5.71
N LEU A 6 -7.01 -54.73 -5.13
CA LEU A 6 -6.23 -53.58 -5.53
C LEU A 6 -4.84 -53.65 -4.90
N SER A 7 -3.81 -53.40 -5.70
CA SER A 7 -2.47 -53.17 -5.18
C SER A 7 -2.41 -51.91 -4.32
N ILE A 8 -1.44 -51.81 -3.41
CA ILE A 8 -1.24 -50.61 -2.59
C ILE A 8 -1.13 -49.31 -3.43
N GLY A 9 -0.54 -49.38 -4.63
CA GLY A 9 -0.45 -48.24 -5.54
C GLY A 9 -1.78 -47.91 -6.23
N ALA A 10 -2.61 -48.91 -6.52
CA ALA A 10 -3.97 -48.70 -7.04
C ALA A 10 -4.88 -48.10 -5.97
N LEU A 11 -4.83 -48.61 -4.72
CA LEU A 11 -5.56 -48.03 -3.60
C LEU A 11 -5.10 -46.60 -3.30
N ALA A 12 -3.79 -46.33 -3.31
CA ALA A 12 -3.24 -45.00 -3.08
C ALA A 12 -3.85 -43.95 -4.03
N ARG A 13 -3.89 -44.28 -5.33
CA ARG A 13 -4.49 -43.41 -6.35
C ARG A 13 -5.99 -43.26 -6.18
N ALA A 14 -6.72 -44.34 -5.92
CA ALA A 14 -8.18 -44.32 -5.81
C ALA A 14 -8.68 -43.67 -4.50
N GLY A 15 -7.91 -43.81 -3.42
CA GLY A 15 -8.21 -43.34 -2.08
C GLY A 15 -7.64 -41.96 -1.74
N GLY A 16 -6.79 -41.39 -2.59
CA GLY A 16 -6.18 -40.07 -2.38
C GLY A 16 -5.16 -40.04 -1.24
N LEU A 17 -4.53 -41.18 -0.93
CA LEU A 17 -3.50 -41.30 0.12
C LEU A 17 -2.19 -41.76 -0.50
N PRO A 18 -1.04 -41.17 -0.14
CA PRO A 18 0.24 -41.67 -0.61
C PRO A 18 0.51 -43.08 -0.06
N VAL A 19 1.26 -43.90 -0.80
CA VAL A 19 1.62 -45.27 -0.42
C VAL A 19 2.29 -45.32 0.96
N THR A 20 3.08 -44.30 1.30
CA THR A 20 3.70 -44.15 2.62
C THR A 20 2.67 -43.97 3.73
N ALA A 21 1.61 -43.19 3.52
CA ALA A 21 0.51 -43.02 4.47
C ALA A 21 -0.28 -44.32 4.64
N LEU A 22 -0.51 -45.09 3.57
CA LEU A 22 -1.18 -46.40 3.68
C LEU A 22 -0.37 -47.39 4.55
N ARG A 23 0.97 -47.39 4.43
CA ARG A 23 1.83 -48.20 5.31
C ARG A 23 1.79 -47.72 6.76
N PHE A 24 1.75 -46.40 6.97
CA PHE A 24 1.60 -45.82 8.30
C PHE A 24 0.24 -46.19 8.93
N TYR A 25 -0.85 -46.10 8.17
CA TYR A 25 -2.20 -46.44 8.64
C TYR A 25 -2.42 -47.92 8.86
N ASP A 26 -1.72 -48.79 8.13
CA ASP A 26 -1.65 -50.23 8.42
C ASP A 26 -1.05 -50.44 9.82
N ALA A 27 0.13 -49.87 10.09
CA ALA A 27 0.80 -49.97 11.39
C ALA A 27 -0.02 -49.34 12.54
N ALA A 28 -0.68 -48.21 12.27
CA ALA A 28 -1.55 -47.53 13.23
C ALA A 28 -2.93 -48.18 13.39
N GLY A 29 -3.24 -49.22 12.62
CA GLY A 29 -4.53 -49.94 12.68
C GLY A 29 -5.72 -49.21 12.06
N VAL A 30 -5.50 -48.06 11.39
CA VAL A 30 -6.53 -47.23 10.75
C VAL A 30 -7.02 -47.86 9.44
N LEU A 31 -6.14 -48.48 8.66
CA LEU A 31 -6.51 -49.14 7.40
C LEU A 31 -5.60 -50.35 7.13
N ARG A 32 -6.03 -51.51 7.61
CA ARG A 32 -5.29 -52.77 7.44
C ARG A 32 -5.52 -53.38 6.05
N PRO A 33 -4.48 -53.92 5.39
CA PRO A 33 -4.65 -54.62 4.12
C PRO A 33 -5.54 -55.86 4.27
N ALA A 34 -6.31 -56.17 3.23
CA ALA A 34 -7.15 -57.37 3.18
C ALA A 34 -6.31 -58.66 3.05
N HIS A 35 -5.18 -58.56 2.34
CA HIS A 35 -4.22 -59.63 2.24
C HIS A 35 -2.79 -59.09 2.19
N VAL A 36 -1.89 -59.76 2.88
CA VAL A 36 -0.44 -59.53 2.80
C VAL A 36 0.19 -60.81 2.30
N ASP A 37 0.91 -60.71 1.19
CA ASP A 37 1.66 -61.84 0.64
C ASP A 37 2.74 -62.27 1.65
N PRO A 38 2.74 -63.54 2.09
CA PRO A 38 3.65 -64.03 3.14
C PRO A 38 5.12 -64.11 2.70
N VAL A 39 5.39 -64.11 1.40
CA VAL A 39 6.74 -64.21 0.82
C VAL A 39 7.28 -62.83 0.45
N THR A 40 6.46 -62.00 -0.21
CA THR A 40 6.92 -60.69 -0.72
C THR A 40 6.57 -59.52 0.22
N GLY A 41 5.68 -59.73 1.19
CA GLY A 41 5.14 -58.67 2.05
C GLY A 41 4.24 -57.68 1.31
N TYR A 42 3.83 -58.00 0.08
CA TYR A 42 3.03 -57.12 -0.76
C TYR A 42 1.59 -57.02 -0.23
N ARG A 43 1.06 -55.79 -0.21
CA ARG A 43 -0.24 -55.47 0.40
C ARG A 43 -1.31 -55.32 -0.66
N TRP A 44 -2.42 -56.02 -0.44
CA TRP A 44 -3.60 -56.03 -1.28
C TRP A 44 -4.81 -55.56 -0.49
N TYR A 45 -5.67 -54.80 -1.15
CA TYR A 45 -6.84 -54.14 -0.55
C TYR A 45 -8.09 -54.42 -1.37
N THR A 46 -9.27 -54.45 -0.76
CA THR A 46 -10.52 -54.62 -1.50
C THR A 46 -11.02 -53.30 -2.07
N SER A 47 -11.90 -53.39 -3.06
CA SER A 47 -12.60 -52.23 -3.62
C SER A 47 -13.37 -51.43 -2.56
N ALA A 48 -13.94 -52.10 -1.55
CA ALA A 48 -14.66 -51.47 -0.44
C ALA A 48 -13.75 -50.57 0.42
N GLN A 49 -12.47 -50.92 0.58
CA GLN A 49 -11.50 -50.14 1.36
C GLN A 49 -11.14 -48.80 0.73
N VAL A 50 -11.48 -48.59 -0.56
CA VAL A 50 -11.33 -47.28 -1.22
C VAL A 50 -12.19 -46.22 -0.53
N HIS A 51 -13.43 -46.55 -0.12
CA HIS A 51 -14.30 -45.60 0.56
C HIS A 51 -13.73 -45.19 1.93
N THR A 52 -13.25 -46.17 2.71
CA THR A 52 -12.57 -45.92 3.99
C THR A 52 -11.31 -45.07 3.81
N ALA A 53 -10.50 -45.36 2.77
CA ALA A 53 -9.32 -44.57 2.46
C ALA A 53 -9.66 -43.11 2.14
N ARG A 54 -10.72 -42.86 1.37
CA ARG A 54 -11.21 -41.50 1.07
C ARG A 54 -11.71 -40.78 2.32
N LEU A 55 -12.44 -41.47 3.19
CA LEU A 55 -12.89 -40.93 4.47
C LEU A 55 -11.70 -40.52 5.35
N VAL A 56 -10.73 -41.41 5.52
CA VAL A 56 -9.48 -41.13 6.26
C VAL A 56 -8.74 -39.94 5.65
N ALA A 57 -8.63 -39.88 4.33
CA ALA A 57 -8.00 -38.75 3.64
C ALA A 57 -8.70 -37.42 3.95
N SER A 58 -10.04 -37.37 3.83
CA SER A 58 -10.84 -36.17 4.10
C SER A 58 -10.73 -35.72 5.57
N LEU A 59 -10.83 -36.65 6.51
CA LEU A 59 -10.74 -36.33 7.95
C LEU A 59 -9.32 -35.86 8.35
N ARG A 60 -8.28 -36.42 7.72
CA ARG A 60 -6.90 -35.96 7.92
C ARG A 60 -6.64 -34.58 7.32
N GLN A 61 -7.22 -34.29 6.16
CA GLN A 61 -7.19 -32.94 5.57
C GLN A 61 -7.89 -31.93 6.48
N ALA A 62 -8.95 -32.33 7.18
CA ALA A 62 -9.61 -31.53 8.21
C ALA A 62 -8.83 -31.47 9.54
N GLY A 63 -7.61 -32.03 9.62
CA GLY A 63 -6.77 -31.97 10.80
C GLY A 63 -7.16 -32.93 11.93
N LEU A 64 -8.03 -33.92 11.68
CA LEU A 64 -8.44 -34.87 12.71
C LEU A 64 -7.24 -35.75 13.15
N PRO A 65 -6.95 -35.88 14.46
CA PRO A 65 -5.90 -36.75 14.97
C PRO A 65 -6.13 -38.23 14.63
N VAL A 66 -5.03 -38.99 14.56
CA VAL A 66 -5.10 -40.44 14.24
C VAL A 66 -5.88 -41.24 15.28
N ALA A 67 -5.83 -40.84 16.55
CA ALA A 67 -6.62 -41.47 17.61
C ALA A 67 -8.13 -41.33 17.36
N ASP A 68 -8.58 -40.13 16.97
CA ASP A 68 -10.00 -39.85 16.70
C ASP A 68 -10.50 -40.54 15.42
N LEU A 69 -9.62 -40.75 14.43
CA LEU A 69 -9.95 -41.57 13.26
C LEU A 69 -10.30 -42.99 13.65
N LEU A 70 -9.54 -43.60 14.56
CA LEU A 70 -9.81 -44.96 15.02
C LEU A 70 -11.19 -45.04 15.70
N THR A 71 -11.54 -44.04 16.52
CA THR A 71 -12.85 -43.95 17.15
C THR A 71 -13.98 -43.83 16.12
N VAL A 72 -13.82 -42.95 15.13
CA VAL A 72 -14.80 -42.76 14.04
C VAL A 72 -15.00 -44.03 13.21
N LEU A 73 -13.91 -44.75 12.91
CA LEU A 73 -13.96 -45.98 12.12
C LEU A 73 -14.48 -47.19 12.91
N ALA A 74 -14.21 -47.25 14.22
CA ALA A 74 -14.66 -48.35 15.09
C ALA A 74 -16.13 -48.21 15.50
N ALA A 75 -16.60 -46.98 15.74
CA ALA A 75 -17.96 -46.69 16.21
C ALA A 75 -18.64 -45.60 15.35
N PRO A 76 -19.24 -45.98 14.20
CA PRO A 76 -19.89 -45.02 13.31
C PRO A 76 -21.02 -44.21 13.94
N HIS A 77 -21.64 -44.72 15.01
CA HIS A 77 -22.68 -44.02 15.76
C HIS A 77 -22.12 -42.91 16.67
N GLU A 78 -20.86 -43.02 17.09
CA GLU A 78 -20.15 -41.99 17.87
C GLU A 78 -19.42 -40.99 16.98
N ALA A 79 -19.21 -41.33 15.70
CA ALA A 79 -18.50 -40.50 14.73
C ALA A 79 -19.01 -39.06 14.70
N LYS A 80 -20.35 -38.86 14.73
CA LYS A 80 -20.93 -37.52 14.75
C LYS A 80 -20.46 -36.69 15.95
N SER A 81 -20.42 -37.29 17.15
CA SER A 81 -19.99 -36.60 18.37
C SER A 81 -18.51 -36.21 18.30
N VAL A 82 -17.66 -37.11 17.81
CA VAL A 82 -16.21 -36.86 17.62
C VAL A 82 -15.99 -35.74 16.61
N LEU A 83 -16.69 -35.77 15.47
CA LEU A 83 -16.60 -34.72 14.45
C LEU A 83 -17.12 -33.38 14.95
N ASP A 84 -18.24 -33.35 15.69
CA ASP A 84 -18.78 -32.15 16.29
C ASP A 84 -17.84 -31.56 17.35
N HIS A 85 -17.18 -32.41 18.14
CA HIS A 85 -16.16 -31.96 19.09
C HIS A 85 -14.94 -31.37 18.38
N HIS A 86 -14.41 -32.04 17.37
CA HIS A 86 -13.29 -31.52 16.58
C HIS A 86 -13.64 -30.22 15.86
N ARG A 87 -14.84 -30.11 15.29
CA ARG A 87 -15.35 -28.88 14.68
C ARG A 87 -15.38 -27.73 15.69
N ARG A 88 -15.95 -27.94 16.88
CA ARG A 88 -15.96 -26.92 17.94
C ARG A 88 -14.54 -26.50 18.33
N ARG A 89 -13.60 -27.44 18.43
CA ARG A 89 -12.20 -27.12 18.70
C ARG A 89 -11.60 -26.22 17.62
N LEU A 90 -11.77 -26.57 16.34
CA LEU A 90 -11.29 -25.72 15.23
C LEU A 90 -11.93 -24.33 15.22
N GLU A 91 -13.22 -24.24 15.51
CA GLU A 91 -13.93 -22.95 15.63
C GLU A 91 -13.36 -22.10 16.77
N MET A 92 -13.06 -22.71 17.92
CA MET A 92 -12.41 -22.04 19.05
C MET A 92 -10.97 -21.61 18.73
N ASP A 93 -10.20 -22.46 18.07
CA ASP A 93 -8.82 -22.15 17.66
C ASP A 93 -8.82 -20.98 16.67
N LEU A 94 -9.75 -20.98 15.70
CA LEU A 94 -9.92 -19.88 14.74
C LEU A 94 -10.33 -18.59 15.44
N ALA A 95 -11.28 -18.64 16.38
CA ALA A 95 -11.71 -17.47 17.14
C ALA A 95 -10.56 -16.89 17.99
N THR A 96 -9.76 -17.76 18.61
CA THR A 96 -8.59 -17.35 19.41
C THR A 96 -7.51 -16.72 18.54
N ALA A 97 -7.18 -17.34 17.41
CA ALA A 97 -6.23 -16.80 16.45
C ALA A 97 -6.70 -15.45 15.88
N GLY A 98 -7.98 -15.34 15.53
CA GLY A 98 -8.60 -14.09 15.09
C GLY A 98 -8.45 -12.99 16.13
N ALA A 99 -8.82 -13.26 17.39
CA ALA A 99 -8.68 -12.29 18.48
C ALA A 99 -7.21 -11.83 18.68
N HIS A 100 -6.23 -12.71 18.52
CA HIS A 100 -4.81 -12.33 18.58
C HIS A 100 -4.39 -11.44 17.41
N LEU A 101 -4.90 -11.70 16.20
CA LEU A 101 -4.64 -10.86 15.03
C LEU A 101 -5.28 -9.47 15.18
N ASP A 102 -6.51 -9.41 15.68
CA ASP A 102 -7.20 -8.14 15.95
C ASP A 102 -6.46 -7.30 17.00
N ALA A 103 -6.01 -7.92 18.10
CA ALA A 103 -5.20 -7.24 19.10
C ALA A 103 -3.85 -6.74 18.55
N ALA A 104 -3.19 -7.53 17.70
CA ALA A 104 -1.96 -7.10 17.03
C ALA A 104 -2.23 -5.93 16.06
N ALA A 105 -3.33 -5.98 15.31
CA ALA A 105 -3.75 -4.91 14.43
C ALA A 105 -4.04 -3.62 15.22
N GLU A 106 -4.67 -3.69 16.39
CA GLU A 106 -4.91 -2.54 17.26
C GLU A 106 -3.60 -1.90 17.74
N ILE A 107 -2.63 -2.72 18.16
CA ILE A 107 -1.30 -2.24 18.57
C ILE A 107 -0.58 -1.52 17.42
N LEU A 108 -0.66 -2.08 16.21
CA LEU A 108 -0.06 -1.50 15.00
C LEU A 108 -0.82 -0.26 14.50
N SER A 109 -2.12 -0.18 14.75
CA SER A 109 -2.99 0.91 14.30
C SER A 109 -3.00 2.10 15.25
N ARG A 110 -2.17 2.11 16.29
CA ARG A 110 -2.04 3.28 17.18
C ARG A 110 -1.69 4.49 16.32
N PRO A 111 -2.50 5.56 16.33
CA PRO A 111 -2.26 6.68 15.44
C PRO A 111 -0.96 7.39 15.83
N GLY A 112 -0.19 7.79 14.82
CA GLY A 112 0.88 8.76 14.98
C GLY A 112 0.27 10.10 15.37
N ARG A 113 0.85 10.74 16.38
CA ARG A 113 0.43 12.06 16.88
C ARG A 113 1.59 13.00 16.75
N CYS A 114 1.33 14.22 16.29
CA CYS A 114 2.30 15.29 16.32
C CYS A 114 1.68 16.64 16.63
N THR A 115 2.49 17.57 17.10
CA THR A 115 2.13 18.98 17.30
C THR A 115 2.89 19.83 16.30
N VAL A 116 2.16 20.67 15.57
CA VAL A 116 2.71 21.58 14.55
C VAL A 116 2.17 23.00 14.77
N ALA A 117 2.91 24.00 14.31
CA ALA A 117 2.38 25.36 14.25
C ALA A 117 1.34 25.47 13.13
N ALA A 118 0.17 26.05 13.41
CA ALA A 118 -0.90 26.15 12.42
C ALA A 118 -0.50 27.00 11.21
N ALA A 119 0.31 28.04 11.43
CA ALA A 119 0.84 28.88 10.36
C ALA A 119 1.73 28.10 9.38
N ASP A 120 2.59 27.21 9.90
CA ASP A 120 3.50 26.39 9.09
C ASP A 120 2.71 25.33 8.31
N LEU A 121 1.73 24.70 8.96
CA LEU A 121 0.83 23.75 8.28
C LEU A 121 0.03 24.43 7.16
N ALA A 122 -0.51 25.62 7.41
CA ALA A 122 -1.25 26.38 6.40
C ALA A 122 -0.35 26.85 5.26
N ALA A 123 0.91 27.20 5.52
CA ALA A 123 1.89 27.50 4.50
C ALA A 123 2.19 26.27 3.63
N ALA A 124 2.49 25.13 4.26
CA ALA A 124 2.76 23.88 3.56
C ALA A 124 1.55 23.41 2.72
N PHE A 125 0.34 23.48 3.26
CA PHE A 125 -0.86 23.09 2.51
C PHE A 125 -1.06 23.97 1.27
N ARG A 126 -0.91 25.29 1.39
CA ARG A 126 -0.99 26.19 0.22
C ARG A 126 0.09 25.89 -0.83
N SER A 127 1.27 25.45 -0.40
CA SER A 127 2.33 25.05 -1.32
C SER A 127 2.01 23.76 -2.09
N VAL A 128 1.17 22.86 -1.56
CA VAL A 128 0.82 21.60 -2.26
C VAL A 128 -0.57 21.57 -2.88
N ARG A 129 -1.50 22.41 -2.41
CA ARG A 129 -2.91 22.40 -2.81
C ARG A 129 -3.10 22.50 -4.32
N HIS A 130 -2.26 23.28 -5.00
CA HIS A 130 -2.34 23.47 -6.45
C HIS A 130 -2.10 22.17 -7.22
N ALA A 131 -1.34 21.21 -6.68
CA ALA A 131 -1.00 19.96 -7.34
C ALA A 131 -2.00 18.83 -7.08
N VAL A 132 -3.01 19.03 -6.22
CA VAL A 132 -4.04 18.02 -5.93
C VAL A 132 -5.03 17.96 -7.10
N GLY A 133 -5.28 16.77 -7.63
CA GLY A 133 -6.21 16.57 -8.74
C GLY A 133 -6.98 15.28 -8.61
N ALA A 134 -8.30 15.37 -8.58
CA ALA A 134 -9.16 14.19 -8.59
C ALA A 134 -9.04 13.46 -9.95
N ASP A 135 -8.88 12.15 -9.89
CA ASP A 135 -8.90 11.27 -11.07
C ASP A 135 -9.76 10.04 -10.71
N GLU A 136 -10.64 9.63 -11.62
CA GLU A 136 -11.58 8.52 -11.39
C GLU A 136 -10.85 7.19 -11.19
N ASP A 137 -9.71 6.99 -11.86
CA ASP A 137 -8.90 5.78 -11.73
C ASP A 137 -8.05 5.80 -10.44
N TRP A 138 -7.84 6.98 -9.84
CA TRP A 138 -6.99 7.17 -8.66
C TRP A 138 -7.65 8.04 -7.57
N PRO A 139 -8.56 7.46 -6.76
CA PRO A 139 -9.28 8.19 -5.71
C PRO A 139 -8.36 8.87 -4.67
N ALA A 140 -7.18 8.32 -4.42
CA ALA A 140 -6.20 8.88 -3.48
C ALA A 140 -5.71 10.29 -3.89
N LEU A 141 -5.76 10.63 -5.18
CA LEU A 141 -5.31 11.93 -5.70
C LEU A 141 -6.30 13.07 -5.43
N ALA A 142 -7.53 12.73 -5.00
CA ALA A 142 -8.51 13.72 -4.57
C ALA A 142 -8.19 14.35 -3.19
N GLY A 143 -7.12 13.90 -2.53
CA GLY A 143 -6.68 14.38 -1.23
C GLY A 143 -5.19 14.72 -1.18
N VAL A 144 -4.74 15.14 0.00
CA VAL A 144 -3.32 15.40 0.29
C VAL A 144 -2.81 14.30 1.19
N LEU A 145 -1.71 13.65 0.81
CA LEU A 145 -1.03 12.71 1.69
C LEU A 145 -0.32 13.47 2.81
N LEU A 146 -0.71 13.16 4.05
CA LEU A 146 -0.01 13.53 5.27
C LEU A 146 0.91 12.38 5.68
N HIS A 147 2.20 12.62 5.64
CA HIS A 147 3.22 11.64 6.03
C HIS A 147 3.99 12.15 7.25
N LEU A 148 3.73 11.55 8.41
CA LEU A 148 4.44 11.82 9.65
C LEU A 148 5.67 10.91 9.77
N ASP A 149 6.84 11.53 9.71
CA ASP A 149 8.15 10.91 9.86
C ASP A 149 8.89 11.52 11.07
N GLY A 150 8.43 11.16 12.27
CA GLY A 150 9.01 11.63 13.54
C GLY A 150 8.93 13.16 13.69
N HIS A 151 10.03 13.84 13.38
CA HIS A 151 10.17 15.29 13.51
C HIS A 151 9.73 16.08 12.27
N THR A 152 9.24 15.42 11.22
CA THR A 152 8.78 16.08 10.00
C THR A 152 7.41 15.56 9.59
N LEU A 153 6.48 16.48 9.38
CA LEU A 153 5.21 16.19 8.73
C LEU A 153 5.33 16.66 7.27
N ARG A 154 5.22 15.72 6.32
CA ARG A 154 5.22 16.03 4.89
C ARG A 154 3.81 16.04 4.37
N LEU A 155 3.49 17.07 3.59
CA LEU A 155 2.26 17.17 2.83
C LEU A 155 2.63 16.88 1.37
N VAL A 156 1.89 15.99 0.72
CA VAL A 156 2.08 15.68 -0.69
C VAL A 156 0.75 15.84 -1.42
N GLY A 157 0.73 16.72 -2.40
CA GLY A 157 -0.35 16.83 -3.38
C GLY A 157 0.16 16.34 -4.72
N CYS A 158 -0.59 15.52 -5.43
CA CYS A 158 -0.25 15.15 -6.79
C CYS A 158 -1.48 14.91 -7.63
N ASP A 159 -1.26 14.99 -8.93
CA ASP A 159 -2.17 14.57 -9.97
C ASP A 159 -1.38 13.69 -10.97
N ARG A 160 -1.91 13.50 -12.18
CA ARG A 160 -1.25 12.68 -13.20
C ARG A 160 -0.05 13.32 -13.87
N TYR A 161 0.16 14.61 -13.69
CA TYR A 161 1.11 15.43 -14.43
C TYR A 161 2.06 16.25 -13.53
N ARG A 162 1.79 16.34 -12.22
CA ARG A 162 2.63 17.08 -11.27
C ARG A 162 2.51 16.51 -9.88
N LEU A 163 3.51 16.86 -9.07
CA LEU A 163 3.61 16.49 -7.67
C LEU A 163 4.19 17.66 -6.88
N ALA A 164 3.66 17.96 -5.72
CA ALA A 164 4.17 18.97 -4.81
C ALA A 164 4.35 18.37 -3.42
N VAL A 165 5.51 18.58 -2.83
CA VAL A 165 5.85 18.19 -1.46
C VAL A 165 6.16 19.45 -0.67
N ALA A 166 5.59 19.57 0.52
CA ALA A 166 5.97 20.59 1.48
C ALA A 166 6.20 19.95 2.84
N THR A 167 7.15 20.50 3.60
CA THR A 167 7.58 19.97 4.88
C THR A 167 7.24 20.93 6.02
N VAL A 168 6.78 20.36 7.14
CA VAL A 168 6.44 21.08 8.36
C VAL A 168 7.25 20.47 9.51
N ALA A 169 7.92 21.34 10.27
CA ALA A 169 8.66 20.93 11.45
C ALA A 169 7.70 20.53 12.58
N VAL A 170 7.91 19.34 13.14
CA VAL A 170 7.10 18.83 14.24
C VAL A 170 7.77 19.17 15.57
N ARG A 171 7.02 19.82 16.47
CA ARG A 171 7.50 20.22 17.80
C ARG A 171 7.52 19.07 18.79
N GLN A 172 6.47 18.25 18.76
CA GLN A 172 6.31 17.07 19.61
C GLN A 172 5.70 15.96 18.78
N HIS A 173 6.12 14.71 18.98
CA HIS A 173 5.50 13.56 18.35
C HIS A 173 5.40 12.38 19.32
N ALA A 174 4.42 11.52 19.08
CA ALA A 174 4.22 10.27 19.80
C ALA A 174 3.58 9.23 18.87
N GLY A 175 3.91 7.96 19.06
CA GLY A 175 3.39 6.88 18.22
C GLY A 175 4.26 6.60 16.98
N PRO A 176 3.79 5.70 16.10
CA PRO A 176 4.52 5.27 14.92
C PRO A 176 4.52 6.34 13.81
N GLN A 177 5.35 6.11 12.79
CA GLN A 177 5.21 6.80 11.50
C GLN A 177 3.83 6.48 10.91
N ALA A 178 3.22 7.47 10.27
CA ALA A 178 1.87 7.33 9.73
C ALA A 178 1.76 8.01 8.37
N ARG A 179 1.00 7.40 7.48
CA ARG A 179 0.69 7.90 6.13
C ARG A 179 -0.81 7.85 5.94
N VAL A 180 -1.42 9.02 5.80
CA VAL A 180 -2.87 9.16 5.70
C VAL A 180 -3.20 10.17 4.62
N VAL A 181 -4.14 9.83 3.74
CA VAL A 181 -4.64 10.75 2.73
C VAL A 181 -5.79 11.55 3.33
N ALA A 182 -5.55 12.84 3.55
CA ALA A 182 -6.54 13.77 4.05
C ALA A 182 -7.42 14.29 2.89
N PRO A 183 -8.76 14.20 3.00
CA PRO A 183 -9.67 14.76 2.02
C PRO A 183 -9.44 16.26 1.81
N LEU A 184 -9.50 16.71 0.56
CA LEU A 184 -9.24 18.12 0.25
C LEU A 184 -10.26 19.07 0.89
N ASN A 185 -11.53 18.66 0.98
CA ASN A 185 -12.59 19.44 1.62
C ASN A 185 -12.33 19.70 3.11
N LEU A 186 -11.78 18.72 3.85
CA LEU A 186 -11.41 18.89 5.25
C LEU A 186 -10.30 19.94 5.39
N LEU A 187 -9.26 19.86 4.56
CA LEU A 187 -8.14 20.80 4.61
C LEU A 187 -8.58 22.21 4.19
N ASP A 188 -9.43 22.33 3.17
CA ASP A 188 -10.01 23.60 2.76
C ASP A 188 -10.89 24.21 3.87
N GLU A 189 -11.66 23.39 4.61
CA GLU A 189 -12.43 23.82 5.77
C GLU A 189 -11.53 24.40 6.86
N ILE A 190 -10.45 23.69 7.21
CA ILE A 190 -9.45 24.16 8.19
C ILE A 190 -8.86 25.50 7.75
N MET A 191 -8.51 25.66 6.46
CA MET A 191 -7.96 26.91 5.95
C MET A 191 -8.96 28.07 5.93
N SER A 192 -10.26 27.77 5.88
CA SER A 192 -11.33 28.78 5.92
C SER A 192 -11.72 29.19 7.35
N ALA A 193 -11.23 28.49 8.36
CA ALA A 193 -11.56 28.75 9.76
C ALA A 193 -11.09 30.15 10.20
N THR A 194 -11.97 30.90 10.85
CA THR A 194 -11.68 32.27 11.31
C THR A 194 -10.68 32.31 12.46
N THR A 195 -10.64 31.26 13.28
CA THR A 195 -9.73 31.14 14.42
C THR A 195 -9.07 29.78 14.37
N LEU A 196 -7.75 29.77 14.24
CA LEU A 196 -6.91 28.59 14.41
C LEU A 196 -6.02 28.80 15.63
N PRO A 197 -5.69 27.75 16.39
CA PRO A 197 -4.72 27.86 17.47
C PRO A 197 -3.33 28.12 16.90
N ASP A 198 -2.43 28.73 17.67
CA ASP A 198 -1.03 28.95 17.23
C ASP A 198 -0.32 27.61 16.97
N GLU A 199 -0.59 26.61 17.82
CA GLU A 199 -0.15 25.23 17.69
C GLU A 199 -1.34 24.28 17.86
N GLY A 200 -1.35 23.19 17.09
CA GLY A 200 -2.38 22.17 17.21
C GLY A 200 -1.86 20.77 16.96
N GLN A 201 -2.63 19.78 17.41
CA GLN A 201 -2.32 18.38 17.18
C GLN A 201 -2.76 17.94 15.79
N VAL A 202 -2.00 17.01 15.24
CA VAL A 202 -2.32 16.23 14.06
C VAL A 202 -2.24 14.76 14.47
N VAL A 203 -3.32 14.01 14.25
CA VAL A 203 -3.45 12.59 14.60
C VAL A 203 -3.73 11.82 13.31
N LEU A 204 -2.83 10.91 12.97
CA LEU A 204 -2.86 10.14 11.73
C LEU A 204 -2.85 8.64 12.05
N GLY A 205 -3.87 7.92 11.64
CA GLY A 205 -3.96 6.46 11.72
C GLY A 205 -4.80 5.91 10.57
N ALA A 206 -4.87 4.58 10.46
CA ALA A 206 -5.60 3.92 9.37
C ALA A 206 -7.04 4.43 9.22
N ASN A 207 -7.73 4.61 10.36
CA ASN A 207 -9.12 5.08 10.43
C ASN A 207 -9.24 6.35 11.29
N THR A 208 -8.18 7.13 11.43
CA THR A 208 -8.17 8.30 12.30
C THR A 208 -7.44 9.44 11.61
N LEU A 209 -8.15 10.53 11.40
CA LEU A 209 -7.60 11.76 10.87
C LEU A 209 -8.15 12.93 11.68
N GLU A 210 -7.27 13.55 12.45
CA GLU A 210 -7.54 14.80 13.12
C GLU A 210 -6.45 15.80 12.77
N VAL A 211 -6.83 17.01 12.37
CA VAL A 211 -5.89 18.07 12.01
C VAL A 211 -6.35 19.36 12.67
N LEU A 212 -5.54 19.89 13.60
CA LEU A 212 -5.84 21.11 14.35
C LEU A 212 -7.21 21.07 15.06
N GLY A 213 -7.65 19.89 15.53
CA GLY A 213 -8.95 19.68 16.18
C GLY A 213 -10.11 19.39 15.23
N PHE A 214 -9.92 19.46 13.91
CA PHE A 214 -10.91 19.07 12.91
C PHE A 214 -10.79 17.58 12.63
N GLN A 215 -11.89 16.86 12.79
CA GLN A 215 -11.98 15.42 12.49
C GLN A 215 -12.38 15.22 11.04
N GLY A 216 -11.83 14.21 10.38
CA GLY A 216 -12.31 13.78 9.08
C GLY A 216 -12.07 12.30 8.83
N ASP A 217 -12.66 11.80 7.76
CA ASP A 217 -12.50 10.42 7.34
C ASP A 217 -11.32 10.32 6.36
N PRO A 218 -10.27 9.53 6.68
CA PRO A 218 -9.15 9.36 5.77
C PRO A 218 -9.60 8.66 4.48
N VAL A 219 -9.00 9.01 3.34
CA VAL A 219 -9.27 8.33 2.07
C VAL A 219 -8.55 6.99 2.08
N ASP A 220 -9.32 5.90 2.11
CA ASP A 220 -8.81 4.52 2.05
C ASP A 220 -8.46 4.13 0.61
N ALA A 221 -7.33 4.65 0.12
CA ALA A 221 -6.79 4.32 -1.18
C ALA A 221 -5.25 4.40 -1.17
N PRO A 222 -4.56 3.53 -1.92
CA PRO A 222 -3.10 3.57 -2.00
C PRO A 222 -2.64 4.85 -2.69
N TYR A 223 -1.73 5.58 -2.05
CA TYR A 223 -1.12 6.78 -2.61
C TYR A 223 0.17 6.44 -3.38
N PRO A 224 0.49 7.11 -4.49
CA PRO A 224 1.72 6.87 -5.24
C PRO A 224 2.99 7.04 -4.39
N ASP A 225 4.00 6.21 -4.66
CA ASP A 225 5.32 6.30 -4.00
C ASP A 225 6.13 7.50 -4.52
N TYR A 226 5.85 8.66 -3.94
CA TYR A 226 6.47 9.92 -4.34
C TYR A 226 7.98 9.98 -4.04
N GLU A 227 8.49 9.20 -3.09
CA GLU A 227 9.91 9.24 -2.70
C GLU A 227 10.79 8.73 -3.83
N ARG A 228 10.29 7.73 -4.58
CA ARG A 228 10.93 7.25 -5.80
C ARG A 228 10.98 8.32 -6.90
N LEU A 229 10.00 9.23 -6.94
CA LEU A 229 9.94 10.32 -7.91
C LEU A 229 10.89 11.47 -7.54
N LEU A 230 11.13 11.70 -6.23
CA LEU A 230 12.10 12.70 -5.78
C LEU A 230 13.55 12.23 -5.96
N GLY A 231 13.82 10.93 -5.76
CA GLY A 231 15.17 10.36 -5.76
C GLY A 231 15.86 10.27 -7.12
N SER A 232 15.17 10.58 -8.22
CA SER A 232 15.78 10.56 -9.57
C SER A 232 16.48 11.87 -9.95
N ALA A 233 16.18 13.00 -9.29
CA ALA A 233 16.65 14.32 -9.68
C ALA A 233 18.06 14.61 -9.15
N THR A 234 19.09 14.27 -9.92
CA THR A 234 20.48 14.62 -9.58
C THR A 234 21.26 14.93 -10.85
N SER A 235 21.49 16.21 -11.14
CA SER A 235 22.76 16.67 -11.75
C SER A 235 22.88 18.19 -11.95
N ARG A 236 21.82 18.93 -12.31
CA ARG A 236 21.94 20.37 -12.63
C ARG A 236 20.81 21.18 -12.03
N SER A 237 21.17 22.15 -11.19
CA SER A 237 20.23 23.11 -10.62
C SER A 237 20.72 24.55 -10.84
N LEU A 238 19.80 25.44 -11.18
CA LEU A 238 20.04 26.88 -11.30
C LEU A 238 19.03 27.65 -10.47
N THR A 239 19.49 28.67 -9.77
CA THR A 239 18.65 29.56 -9.00
C THR A 239 18.28 30.79 -9.82
N ILE A 240 16.99 31.13 -9.86
CA ILE A 240 16.47 32.30 -10.55
C ILE A 240 15.50 33.05 -9.63
N GLU A 241 15.42 34.36 -9.81
CA GLU A 241 14.42 35.20 -9.14
C GLU A 241 13.00 34.81 -9.60
N SER A 242 12.11 34.59 -8.64
CA SER A 242 10.75 34.11 -8.89
C SER A 242 9.95 35.06 -9.78
N GLU A 243 10.04 36.37 -9.57
CA GLU A 243 9.31 37.36 -10.38
C GLU A 243 9.80 37.38 -11.84
N THR A 244 11.11 37.27 -12.04
CA THR A 244 11.71 37.19 -13.37
C THR A 244 11.23 35.93 -14.11
N LEU A 245 11.19 34.78 -13.43
CA LEU A 245 10.66 33.53 -13.99
C LEU A 245 9.15 33.62 -14.28
N ILE A 246 8.35 34.18 -13.37
CA ILE A 246 6.90 34.35 -13.54
C ILE A 246 6.62 35.22 -14.78
N ARG A 247 7.30 36.36 -14.92
CA ARG A 247 7.13 37.25 -16.07
C ARG A 247 7.46 36.52 -17.38
N ALA A 248 8.60 35.86 -17.43
CA ALA A 248 9.04 35.18 -18.65
C ALA A 248 8.14 34.01 -19.05
N VAL A 249 7.64 33.22 -18.09
CA VAL A 249 6.68 32.13 -18.36
C VAL A 249 5.28 32.67 -18.69
N ALA A 250 4.89 33.82 -18.13
CA ALA A 250 3.60 34.46 -18.43
C ALA A 250 3.53 35.06 -19.85
N GLU A 251 4.66 35.41 -20.44
CA GLU A 251 4.74 35.88 -21.83
C GLU A 251 4.76 34.73 -22.85
N ALA A 252 5.02 33.50 -22.39
CA ALA A 252 5.03 32.32 -23.25
C ALA A 252 3.61 31.81 -23.60
N GLY A 253 3.52 30.94 -24.62
CA GLY A 253 2.28 30.24 -24.97
C GLY A 253 1.85 29.21 -23.92
N ASP A 254 0.99 28.27 -24.30
CA ASP A 254 0.46 27.25 -23.37
C ASP A 254 1.52 26.29 -22.82
N ALA A 255 2.67 26.20 -23.49
CA ALA A 255 3.81 25.41 -23.05
C ALA A 255 5.14 26.13 -23.22
N VAL A 256 6.10 25.77 -22.36
CA VAL A 256 7.44 26.36 -22.31
C VAL A 256 8.49 25.26 -22.30
N VAL A 257 9.53 25.41 -23.11
CA VAL A 257 10.71 24.55 -23.04
C VAL A 257 11.72 25.22 -22.12
N VAL A 258 12.08 24.54 -21.03
CA VAL A 258 13.07 25.03 -20.05
C VAL A 258 14.42 24.39 -20.37
N ARG A 259 15.44 25.21 -20.60
CA ARG A 259 16.82 24.75 -20.82
C ARG A 259 17.75 25.38 -19.78
N LEU A 260 18.54 24.55 -19.12
CA LEU A 260 19.58 24.99 -18.19
C LEU A 260 20.91 25.07 -18.95
N ALA A 261 21.32 26.28 -19.34
CA ALA A 261 22.51 26.54 -20.17
C ALA A 261 23.55 27.35 -19.39
N GLY A 262 24.60 26.68 -18.89
CA GLY A 262 25.62 27.33 -18.08
C GLY A 262 25.04 27.85 -16.77
N GLU A 263 25.09 29.18 -16.57
CA GLU A 263 24.50 29.88 -15.43
C GLU A 263 23.13 30.52 -15.72
N HIS A 264 22.58 30.32 -16.92
CA HIS A 264 21.33 30.95 -17.35
C HIS A 264 20.22 29.91 -17.57
N VAL A 265 19.00 30.33 -17.27
CA VAL A 265 17.77 29.59 -17.57
C VAL A 265 17.19 30.17 -18.85
N ASP A 266 17.21 29.39 -19.92
CA ASP A 266 16.61 29.77 -21.20
C ASP A 266 15.19 29.21 -21.28
N LEU A 267 14.22 30.11 -21.48
CA LEU A 267 12.82 29.78 -21.71
C LEU A 267 12.54 29.97 -23.19
N VAL A 268 12.35 28.87 -23.90
CA VAL A 268 12.20 28.88 -25.36
C VAL A 268 10.78 28.47 -25.73
N ALA A 269 10.20 29.19 -26.69
CA ALA A 269 8.96 28.76 -27.32
C ALA A 269 9.19 27.43 -28.06
N PRO A 270 8.19 26.54 -28.11
CA PRO A 270 8.29 25.29 -28.86
C PRO A 270 8.61 25.59 -30.34
N SER A 271 9.74 25.07 -30.84
CA SER A 271 10.21 25.36 -32.21
C SER A 271 10.01 24.20 -33.18
N ALA A 272 9.77 22.98 -32.68
CA ALA A 272 9.53 21.79 -33.49
C ALA A 272 8.42 20.89 -32.90
N PRO A 273 7.62 20.23 -33.74
CA PRO A 273 6.72 19.15 -33.30
C PRO A 273 7.53 18.03 -32.64
N ASP A 274 6.95 17.31 -31.67
CA ASP A 274 7.61 16.32 -30.80
C ASP A 274 8.64 16.86 -29.78
N THR A 275 8.75 18.18 -29.61
CA THR A 275 9.51 18.76 -28.49
C THR A 275 8.77 18.52 -27.17
N LEU A 276 9.51 18.11 -26.14
CA LEU A 276 8.97 18.04 -24.78
C LEU A 276 9.03 19.42 -24.12
N GLY A 277 7.91 19.84 -23.56
CA GLY A 277 7.81 21.10 -22.83
C GLY A 277 7.03 20.91 -21.54
N PHE A 278 6.94 21.99 -20.77
CA PHE A 278 6.17 22.02 -19.53
C PHE A 278 4.95 22.91 -19.72
N SER A 279 3.83 22.51 -19.13
CA SER A 279 2.62 23.35 -19.13
C SER A 279 2.93 24.68 -18.44
N ARG A 280 2.61 25.79 -19.12
CA ARG A 280 2.74 27.14 -18.57
C ARG A 280 2.01 27.26 -17.23
N THR A 281 0.79 26.75 -17.15
CA THR A 281 -0.04 26.81 -15.94
C THR A 281 0.63 26.09 -14.78
N PHE A 282 1.14 24.88 -15.00
CA PHE A 282 1.76 24.09 -13.93
C PHE A 282 3.07 24.70 -13.43
N VAL A 283 3.89 25.26 -14.32
CA VAL A 283 5.11 25.98 -13.92
C VAL A 283 4.77 27.23 -13.12
N LEU A 284 3.79 28.03 -13.56
CA LEU A 284 3.36 29.23 -12.83
C LEU A 284 2.78 28.89 -11.46
N ASP A 285 1.97 27.84 -11.36
CA ASP A 285 1.41 27.37 -10.09
C ASP A 285 2.51 26.98 -9.12
N ALA A 286 3.49 26.20 -9.57
CA ALA A 286 4.62 25.75 -8.75
C ALA A 286 5.49 26.91 -8.23
N VAL A 287 5.85 27.87 -9.11
CA VAL A 287 6.67 29.03 -8.71
C VAL A 287 5.91 29.95 -7.75
N ARG A 288 4.61 30.19 -7.98
CA ARG A 288 3.78 30.99 -7.07
C ARG A 288 3.57 30.30 -5.72
N ALA A 289 3.45 28.98 -5.72
CA ALA A 289 3.29 28.16 -4.52
C ALA A 289 4.57 28.09 -3.67
N ALA A 290 5.76 28.24 -4.28
CA ALA A 290 7.05 28.26 -3.59
C ALA A 290 7.20 29.44 -2.62
N ARG A 291 6.54 30.58 -2.90
CA ARG A 291 6.52 31.79 -2.05
C ARG A 291 7.91 32.22 -1.54
N ALA A 292 8.90 32.18 -2.42
CA ALA A 292 10.26 32.61 -2.15
C ALA A 292 10.70 33.65 -3.16
N GLU A 293 11.64 34.52 -2.80
CA GLU A 293 12.25 35.48 -3.72
C GLU A 293 13.01 34.77 -4.85
N HIS A 294 13.60 33.62 -4.52
CA HIS A 294 14.39 32.82 -5.43
C HIS A 294 13.96 31.35 -5.41
N VAL A 295 13.86 30.75 -6.59
CA VAL A 295 13.57 29.33 -6.79
C VAL A 295 14.74 28.65 -7.50
N ALA A 296 15.03 27.43 -7.09
CA ALA A 296 15.97 26.53 -7.74
C ALA A 296 15.20 25.63 -8.72
N LEU A 297 15.58 25.70 -9.99
CA LEU A 297 15.10 24.82 -11.06
C LEU A 297 16.11 23.70 -11.24
N ALA A 298 15.68 22.45 -11.24
CA ALA A 298 16.53 21.30 -11.55
C ALA A 298 15.90 20.43 -12.65
N LEU A 299 16.73 20.03 -13.60
CA LEU A 299 16.35 19.22 -14.75
C LEU A 299 17.54 18.35 -15.15
N ASP A 300 17.31 17.04 -15.27
CA ASP A 300 18.37 16.08 -15.63
C ASP A 300 18.51 15.93 -17.15
N ASP A 301 17.38 15.72 -17.82
CA ASP A 301 17.26 15.67 -19.28
C ASP A 301 15.92 16.26 -19.77
N GLU A 302 15.74 16.38 -21.09
CA GLU A 302 14.50 16.91 -21.70
C GLU A 302 13.26 16.01 -21.47
N ARG A 303 13.43 14.80 -20.93
CA ARG A 303 12.38 13.81 -20.61
C ARG A 303 12.08 13.71 -19.12
N SER A 304 12.92 14.31 -18.29
CA SER A 304 12.83 14.31 -16.84
C SER A 304 11.80 15.34 -16.36
N ALA A 305 11.29 15.10 -15.16
CA ALA A 305 10.43 16.08 -14.49
C ALA A 305 11.24 17.35 -14.16
N LEU A 306 10.65 18.51 -14.41
CA LEU A 306 11.21 19.77 -13.93
C LEU A 306 10.94 19.87 -12.44
N SER A 307 12.02 19.93 -11.65
CA SER A 307 11.95 20.19 -10.22
C SER A 307 12.07 21.68 -9.94
N ILE A 308 11.18 22.20 -9.11
CA ILE A 308 11.11 23.60 -8.68
C ILE A 308 11.08 23.57 -7.16
N SER A 309 12.08 24.16 -6.52
CA SER A 309 12.17 24.24 -5.06
C SER A 309 12.51 25.66 -4.59
N PRO A 310 11.98 26.13 -3.45
CA PRO A 310 12.43 27.38 -2.84
C PRO A 310 13.91 27.28 -2.44
N ALA A 311 14.72 28.29 -2.74
CA ALA A 311 16.17 28.23 -2.47
C ALA A 311 16.52 28.00 -0.98
N GLY A 312 15.69 28.50 -0.05
CA GLY A 312 15.86 28.30 1.39
C GLY A 312 15.21 27.04 1.96
N ARG A 313 14.45 26.29 1.15
CA ARG A 313 13.69 25.09 1.58
C ARG A 313 13.79 23.99 0.52
N PRO A 314 14.96 23.33 0.38
CA PRO A 314 15.19 22.35 -0.68
C PRO A 314 14.36 21.07 -0.56
N HIS A 315 13.77 20.82 0.61
CA HIS A 315 12.86 19.69 0.84
C HIS A 315 11.42 19.96 0.37
N ASP A 316 11.10 21.22 0.08
CA ASP A 316 9.83 21.60 -0.52
C ASP A 316 10.00 21.60 -2.04
N VAL A 317 9.41 20.61 -2.71
CA VAL A 317 9.69 20.33 -4.12
C VAL A 317 8.39 20.23 -4.90
N SER A 318 8.30 20.99 -5.99
CA SER A 318 7.28 20.82 -7.02
C SER A 318 7.90 20.19 -8.25
N LEU A 319 7.42 19.01 -8.63
CA LEU A 319 7.75 18.30 -9.86
C LEU A 319 6.66 18.57 -10.90
N VAL A 320 7.07 18.98 -12.10
CA VAL A 320 6.19 19.14 -13.27
C VAL A 320 6.64 18.15 -14.33
N MET A 321 5.76 17.24 -14.75
CA MET A 321 6.06 16.26 -15.78
C MET A 321 6.10 16.92 -17.17
N PRO A 322 7.03 16.53 -18.05
CA PRO A 322 7.06 17.04 -19.40
C PRO A 322 5.88 16.49 -20.22
N ILE A 323 5.28 17.35 -21.02
CA ILE A 323 4.20 17.02 -21.95
C ILE A 323 4.74 17.01 -23.39
N ARG A 324 4.25 16.07 -24.20
CA ARG A 324 4.50 16.11 -25.65
C ARG A 324 3.64 17.20 -26.28
N LEU A 325 4.31 18.14 -26.92
CA LEU A 325 3.66 19.21 -27.64
C LEU A 325 3.16 18.68 -28.98
N ARG A 326 1.83 18.67 -29.14
CA ARG A 326 1.18 18.39 -30.43
C ARG A 326 1.14 19.68 -31.25
N PRO A 327 1.22 19.57 -32.59
CA PRO A 327 1.12 20.72 -33.49
C PRO A 327 -0.22 21.46 -33.36
#